data_AF-A0A119M745-F1
#
_entry.id   AF-A0A119M745-F1
#
_cell.length_a   1.000
_cell.length_b   1.000
_cell.length_c   1.000
_cell.angle_alpha   90.00
_cell.angle_beta   90.00
_cell.angle_gamma   90.00
#
_symmetry.space_group_name_H-M   'P 1'
#
loop_
_entity.id
_entity.type
_entity.pdbx_description
1 polymer ?
#
loop_
_entity_poly.entity_id
_entity_poly.type
_entity_poly.pdbx_seq_one_letter_code
_entity_poly.pdbx_strand_id
1 'polypeptide(L)' 'MTHEATRQNPRDNEPLRDGTSLVAYLHILKKAHAALVGHDRAHQRFGEVVTHGQARKYIEELMPQLMHERDVHRRRRG' A
#
# COMPACT_ATOMS: atom_id res chain seq x y z
N MET A 1 18.65 -13.74 -4.97
CA MET A 1 17.18 -13.84 -4.99
C MET A 1 16.77 -14.78 -3.87
N THR A 2 16.51 -14.26 -2.68
CA THR A 2 15.96 -15.05 -1.57
C THR A 2 14.46 -14.80 -1.53
N HIS A 3 13.70 -15.76 -2.06
CA HIS A 3 12.27 -15.87 -1.80
C HIS A 3 12.08 -16.19 -0.33
N GLU A 4 11.89 -15.18 0.53
CA GLU A 4 11.24 -15.37 1.83
C GLU A 4 9.73 -15.52 1.62
N ALA A 5 9.35 -16.49 0.79
CA ALA A 5 7.98 -16.95 0.73
C ALA A 5 7.72 -17.76 2.00
N THR A 6 6.73 -17.33 2.79
CA THR A 6 5.99 -18.15 3.78
C THR A 6 6.58 -18.39 5.17
N ARG A 7 7.18 -17.38 5.81
CA ARG A 7 6.88 -17.23 7.25
C ARG A 7 5.68 -16.30 7.36
N GLN A 8 4.49 -16.87 7.52
CA GLN A 8 3.33 -16.10 7.99
C GLN A 8 3.79 -15.42 9.28
N ASN A 9 3.95 -14.10 9.23
CA ASN A 9 4.29 -13.37 10.43
C ASN A 9 3.08 -13.54 11.36
N PRO A 10 3.25 -13.97 12.61
CA PRO A 10 2.12 -14.14 13.53
C PRO A 10 1.23 -12.90 13.63
N ARG A 11 1.84 -11.71 13.41
CA ARG A 11 1.14 -10.43 13.40
C ARG A 11 0.26 -10.20 12.18
N ASP A 12 0.39 -10.95 11.09
CA ASP A 12 -0.35 -10.72 9.85
C ASP A 12 -1.87 -10.87 10.02
N ASN A 13 -2.29 -11.68 11.00
CA ASN A 13 -3.69 -11.89 11.35
C ASN A 13 -4.18 -10.86 12.39
N GLU A 14 -3.29 -10.03 12.95
CA GLU A 14 -3.68 -9.00 13.89
C GLU A 14 -4.51 -7.92 13.17
N PRO A 15 -5.62 -7.46 13.79
CA PRO A 15 -6.42 -6.40 13.23
C PRO A 15 -5.63 -5.08 13.21
N LEU A 16 -5.81 -4.31 12.14
CA LEU A 16 -5.35 -2.93 12.09
C LEU A 16 -6.20 -2.09 13.03
N ARG A 17 -5.56 -1.54 14.07
CA ARG A 17 -6.21 -0.61 14.97
C ARG A 17 -6.14 0.80 14.41
N ASP A 18 -7.27 1.49 14.46
CA ASP A 18 -7.35 2.91 14.14
C ASP A 18 -6.44 3.74 15.06
N GLY A 19 -5.97 4.88 14.56
CA GLY A 19 -5.09 5.79 15.31
C GLY A 19 -3.61 5.38 15.37
N THR A 20 -3.23 4.28 14.72
CA THR A 20 -1.80 3.90 14.59
C THR A 20 -1.11 4.69 13.47
N SER A 21 0.20 4.90 13.61
CA SER A 21 1.03 5.52 12.55
C SER A 21 0.96 4.73 11.24
N LEU A 22 0.73 3.42 11.31
CA LEU A 22 0.55 2.57 10.14
C LEU A 22 -0.74 2.94 9.37
N VAL A 23 -1.87 3.11 10.04
CA VAL A 23 -3.13 3.53 9.40
C VAL A 23 -2.97 4.93 8.77
N ALA A 24 -2.30 5.86 9.44
CA ALA A 24 -2.00 7.17 8.88
C ALA A 24 -1.14 7.07 7.60
N TYR A 25 -0.11 6.23 7.61
CA TYR A 25 0.70 5.96 6.43
C TYR A 25 -0.10 5.33 5.29
N LEU A 26 -0.94 4.34 5.59
CA LEU A 26 -1.83 3.69 4.64
C LEU A 26 -2.82 4.69 4.00
N HIS A 27 -3.31 5.69 4.75
CA HIS A 27 -4.13 6.77 4.20
C HIS A 27 -3.38 7.63 3.17
N ILE A 28 -2.10 7.92 3.39
CA ILE A 28 -1.27 8.65 2.42
C ILE A 28 -1.12 7.81 1.15
N LEU A 29 -0.84 6.52 1.31
CA LEU A 29 -0.76 5.60 0.17
C LEU A 29 -2.09 5.50 -0.59
N LYS A 30 -3.24 5.49 0.10
CA LYS A 30 -4.57 5.54 -0.55
C LYS A 30 -4.74 6.78 -1.43
N LYS A 31 -4.27 7.95 -0.98
CA LYS A 31 -4.33 9.18 -1.80
C LYS A 31 -3.47 9.07 -3.06
N ALA A 32 -2.27 8.51 -2.92
CA ALA A 32 -1.39 8.28 -4.06
C ALA A 32 -1.97 7.23 -5.03
N HIS A 33 -2.55 6.16 -4.50
CA HIS A 33 -3.27 5.15 -5.28
C HIS A 33 -4.46 5.77 -6.03
N ALA A 34 -5.24 6.64 -5.39
CA ALA A 34 -6.35 7.34 -6.03
C ALA A 34 -5.90 8.22 -7.20
N ALA A 35 -4.70 8.81 -7.13
CA ALA A 35 -4.13 9.55 -8.25
C ALA A 35 -3.73 8.65 -9.43
N LEU A 36 -3.40 7.38 -9.17
CA LEU A 36 -3.07 6.40 -10.22
C LEU A 36 -4.30 5.78 -10.88
N VAL A 37 -5.30 5.36 -10.09
CA VAL A 37 -6.41 4.50 -10.58
C VAL A 37 -7.80 5.13 -10.45
N GLY A 38 -7.88 6.35 -9.89
CA GLY A 38 -9.13 7.02 -9.55
C GLY A 38 -9.60 6.75 -8.11
N HIS A 39 -10.42 7.66 -7.59
CA HIS A 39 -10.84 7.67 -6.17
C HIS A 39 -11.59 6.39 -5.78
N ASP A 40 -12.59 5.99 -6.56
CA ASP A 40 -13.49 4.90 -6.19
C ASP A 40 -12.78 3.55 -6.11
N ARG A 41 -11.94 3.24 -7.11
CA ARG A 41 -11.14 2.00 -7.14
C ARG A 41 -10.14 1.94 -5.99
N ALA A 42 -9.47 3.06 -5.72
CA ALA A 42 -8.55 3.14 -4.59
C ALA A 42 -9.27 2.97 -3.26
N HIS A 43 -10.47 3.54 -3.11
CA HIS A 43 -11.28 3.40 -1.90
C HIS A 43 -11.77 1.96 -1.71
N GLN A 44 -12.27 1.32 -2.78
CA GLN A 44 -12.72 -0.06 -2.75
C GLN A 44 -11.60 -1.00 -2.31
N ARG A 45 -10.42 -0.91 -2.96
CA ARG A 45 -9.28 -1.76 -2.60
C ARG A 45 -8.78 -1.49 -1.18
N PHE A 46 -8.78 -0.23 -0.75
CA PHE A 46 -8.39 0.12 0.62
C PHE A 46 -9.33 -0.46 1.68
N GLY A 47 -10.63 -0.58 1.39
CA GLY A 47 -11.61 -1.19 2.29
C GLY A 47 -11.34 -2.66 2.62
N GLU A 48 -10.51 -3.34 1.83
CA GLU A 48 -10.10 -4.73 2.07
C GLU A 48 -8.93 -4.85 3.06
N VAL A 49 -8.32 -3.73 3.47
CA VAL A 49 -7.15 -3.69 4.35
C VAL A 49 -7.59 -3.61 5.80
N VAL A 50 -7.83 -4.77 6.42
CA VAL A 50 -8.29 -4.87 7.83
C VAL A 50 -7.28 -5.54 8.77
N THR A 51 -6.28 -6.24 8.23
CA THR A 51 -5.19 -6.84 9.01
C THR A 51 -3.81 -6.33 8.61
N HIS A 52 -2.83 -6.52 9.50
CA HIS A 52 -1.43 -6.19 9.21
C HIS A 52 -0.89 -6.90 7.95
N GLY A 53 -1.28 -8.15 7.71
CA GLY A 53 -0.89 -8.90 6.52
C GLY A 53 -1.49 -8.31 5.23
N GLN A 54 -2.74 -7.84 5.29
CA GLN A 54 -3.37 -7.15 4.16
C GLN A 54 -2.74 -5.78 3.92
N ALA A 55 -2.37 -5.04 4.98
CA ALA A 55 -1.62 -3.80 4.85
C ALA A 55 -0.27 -4.02 4.18
N ARG A 56 0.48 -5.05 4.59
CA ARG A 56 1.74 -5.40 3.94
C ARG A 56 1.53 -5.68 2.46
N LYS A 57 0.57 -6.55 2.10
CA LYS A 57 0.24 -6.85 0.70
C LYS A 57 -0.13 -5.60 -0.09
N TYR A 58 -0.96 -4.73 0.47
CA TYR A 58 -1.36 -3.48 -0.16
C TYR A 58 -0.15 -2.58 -0.45
N ILE A 59 0.81 -2.48 0.48
CA ILE A 59 2.06 -1.73 0.28
C ILE A 59 2.93 -2.40 -0.80
N GLU A 60 3.13 -3.72 -0.72
CA GLU A 60 3.97 -4.48 -1.67
C GLU A 60 3.46 -4.37 -3.11
N GLU A 61 2.15 -4.43 -3.31
CA GLU A 61 1.52 -4.32 -4.63
C GLU A 61 1.59 -2.88 -5.18
N LEU A 62 1.34 -1.88 -4.33
CA LEU A 62 1.23 -0.49 -4.75
C LEU A 62 2.59 0.18 -4.97
N MET A 63 3.60 -0.16 -4.16
CA MET A 63 4.85 0.60 -4.16
C MET A 63 5.59 0.60 -5.50
N PRO A 64 5.71 -0.50 -6.25
CA PRO A 64 6.37 -0.49 -7.55
C PRO A 64 5.72 0.51 -8.53
N GLN A 65 4.40 0.61 -8.52
CA GLN A 65 3.66 1.53 -9.40
C GLN A 65 3.91 2.98 -9.02
N LEU A 66 3.88 3.30 -7.72
CA LEU A 66 4.17 4.65 -7.23
C LEU A 66 5.61 5.07 -7.53
N MET A 67 6.57 4.15 -7.40
CA MET A 67 7.97 4.43 -7.74
C MET A 67 8.13 4.69 -9.25
N HIS A 68 7.46 3.90 -10.09
CA HIS A 68 7.46 4.11 -11.54
C HIS A 68 6.89 5.48 -11.92
N GLU A 69 5.72 5.85 -11.39
CA GLU A 69 5.09 7.14 -11.70
C GLU A 69 5.93 8.32 -11.20
N ARG A 70 6.54 8.19 -10.01
CA ARG A 70 7.50 9.19 -9.50
C ARG A 70 8.67 9.39 -10.47
N ASP A 71 9.23 8.30 -10.99
CA ASP A 71 10.37 8.37 -11.91
C ASP A 71 9.96 8.97 -13.27
N VAL A 72 8.75 8.68 -13.77
CA VAL A 72 8.16 9.33 -14.95
C VAL A 72 8.04 10.84 -14.72
N HIS A 73 7.48 11.27 -13.58
CA HIS A 73 7.38 12.69 -13.25
C HIS A 73 8.75 13.37 -13.14
N ARG A 74 9.75 12.70 -12.56
CA ARG A 74 11.11 13.22 -12.46
C ARG A 74 11.73 13.45 -13.84
N ARG A 75 11.59 12.50 -14.77
CA ARG A 75 12.10 12.60 -16.14
C ARG A 75 11.39 13.67 -16.98
N ARG A 76 10.15 14.01 -16.65
CA ARG A 76 9.40 15.08 -17.33
C ARG A 76 9.80 16.50 -16.86
N ARG A 77 10.44 16.62 -15.69
CA ARG A 77 10.84 17.91 -15.09
C ARG A 77 12.34 18.21 -15.24
N GLY A 78 13.15 17.21 -15.55
CA GLY A 78 14.57 17.37 -15.87
C GLY A 78 14.77 17.40 -17.37
#